data_AF-A0A0F0C7C2-F1
#
_entry.id   AF-A0A0F0C7C2-F1
#
_cell.length_a   1.000
_cell.length_b   1.000
_cell.length_c   1.000
_cell.angle_alpha   90.00
_cell.angle_beta   90.00
_cell.angle_gamma   90.00
#
_symmetry.space_group_name_H-M   'P 1'
#
loop_
_entity.id
_entity.type
_entity.pdbx_description
1 polymer ?
#
loop_
_entity_poly.entity_id
_entity_poly.type
_entity_poly.pdbx_seq_one_letter_code
_entity_poly.pdbx_strand_id
1 'polypeptide(L)'
;MKIYIIDDSPNIVMPHSYYRKKCESYVMELEVKNNRHLWGLYTACNSMAMALYSQLTGRQAKVTQLVTTIEQAEELFEHFKVFANVWTYRIVN
;
A
#
# COMPACT_ATOMS: atom_id res chain seq x y z
N MET A 1 22.76 25.46 31.12
CA MET A 1 22.97 24.44 30.07
C MET A 1 21.69 23.62 29.98
N LYS A 2 20.88 23.81 28.93
CA LYS A 2 19.63 23.05 28.74
C LYS A 2 19.98 21.79 27.96
N ILE A 3 19.81 20.63 28.57
CA ILE A 3 19.99 19.34 27.93
C ILE A 3 18.71 19.08 27.14
N TYR A 4 18.81 18.99 25.81
CA TYR A 4 17.73 18.50 24.97
C TYR A 4 17.92 16.99 24.85
N ILE A 5 16.95 16.22 25.32
CA ILE A 5 16.88 14.79 25.01
C ILE A 5 16.47 14.73 23.54
N ILE A 6 17.42 14.42 22.66
CA ILE A 6 17.11 14.01 21.29
C ILE A 6 16.55 12.60 21.44
N ASP A 7 15.24 12.47 21.26
CA ASP A 7 14.59 11.17 21.15
C ASP A 7 15.06 10.53 19.83
N ASP A 8 16.19 9.84 19.90
CA ASP A 8 16.80 9.09 18.79
C ASP A 8 16.12 7.72 18.65
N SER A 9 14.79 7.70 18.79
CA SER A 9 14.00 6.53 18.46
C SER A 9 14.06 6.38 16.93
N PRO A 10 14.62 5.28 16.38
CA PRO A 10 14.55 5.05 14.94
C PRO A 10 13.08 5.12 14.55
N ASN A 11 12.75 5.88 13.51
CA ASN A 11 11.40 5.88 12.91
C ASN A 11 11.14 4.46 12.38
N ILE A 12 10.71 3.55 13.26
CA ILE A 12 10.35 2.18 12.91
C ILE A 12 9.09 2.30 12.10
N VAL A 13 9.26 2.32 10.77
CA VAL A 13 8.13 2.31 9.85
C VAL A 13 7.51 0.92 9.94
N MET A 14 6.35 0.86 10.60
CA MET A 14 5.60 -0.39 10.69
C MET A 14 5.29 -0.89 9.26
N PRO A 15 5.45 -2.19 8.96
CA PRO A 15 5.28 -2.72 7.61
C PRO A 15 3.93 -2.40 6.94
N HIS A 16 2.84 -2.41 7.71
CA HIS A 16 1.53 -2.00 7.20
C HIS A 16 1.46 -0.50 6.84
N SER A 17 2.15 0.36 7.60
CA SER A 17 2.26 1.80 7.31
C SER A 17 3.12 2.04 6.08
N TYR A 18 4.19 1.25 5.90
CA TYR A 18 5.02 1.26 4.69
C TYR A 18 4.18 0.88 3.45
N TYR A 19 3.45 -0.23 3.52
CA TYR A 19 2.54 -0.67 2.46
C TYR A 19 1.50 0.40 2.10
N ARG A 20 0.82 0.97 3.11
CA ARG A 20 -0.19 2.02 2.91
C ARG A 20 0.39 3.22 2.15
N LYS A 21 1.55 3.74 2.60
CA LYS A 21 2.21 4.88 1.95
C LYS A 21 2.60 4.56 0.50
N LYS A 22 3.14 3.37 0.22
CA LYS A 22 3.46 2.96 -1.15
C LYS A 22 2.22 2.94 -2.04
N CYS A 23 1.10 2.41 -1.55
CA CYS A 23 -0.15 2.40 -2.29
C CYS A 23 -0.66 3.83 -2.57
N GLU A 24 -0.67 4.70 -1.55
CA GLU A 24 -1.08 6.11 -1.69
C GLU A 24 -0.24 6.86 -2.73
N SER A 25 1.09 6.77 -2.62
CA SER A 25 2.01 7.37 -3.60
C SER A 25 1.76 6.86 -5.01
N TYR A 26 1.53 5.56 -5.17
CA TYR A 26 1.28 4.97 -6.48
C TYR A 26 -0.04 5.42 -7.09
N VAL A 27 -1.11 5.56 -6.29
CA VAL A 27 -2.37 6.13 -6.77
C VAL A 27 -2.16 7.57 -7.24
N MET A 28 -1.43 8.38 -6.48
CA MET A 28 -1.12 9.75 -6.88
C MET A 28 -0.34 9.80 -8.21
N GLU A 29 0.64 8.92 -8.39
CA GLU A 29 1.37 8.80 -9.66
C GLU A 29 0.45 8.47 -10.84
N LEU A 30 -0.49 7.54 -10.65
CA LEU A 30 -1.48 7.18 -11.67
C LEU A 30 -2.43 8.35 -11.99
N GLU A 31 -2.90 9.07 -10.98
CA GLU A 31 -3.77 10.23 -11.17
C GLU A 31 -3.07 11.35 -11.95
N VAL A 32 -1.81 11.67 -11.58
CA VAL A 32 -0.98 12.65 -12.28
C VAL A 32 -0.73 12.22 -13.72
N LYS A 33 -0.35 10.95 -13.94
CA LYS A 33 -0.06 10.42 -15.28
C LYS A 33 -1.27 10.50 -16.22
N ASN A 34 -2.47 10.25 -15.70
CA ASN A 34 -3.70 10.21 -16.51
C ASN A 34 -4.50 11.52 -16.47
N ASN A 35 -4.02 12.53 -15.74
CA ASN A 35 -4.69 13.82 -15.52
C ASN A 35 -6.16 13.66 -15.08
N ARG A 36 -6.42 12.70 -14.17
CA ARG A 36 -7.77 12.35 -13.71
C ARG A 36 -7.73 11.88 -12.25
N HIS A 37 -8.76 12.22 -11.49
CA HIS A 37 -8.99 11.63 -10.17
C HIS A 37 -9.59 10.23 -10.30
N LEU A 38 -8.93 9.24 -9.72
CA LEU A 38 -9.29 7.83 -9.81
C LEU A 38 -10.06 7.42 -8.56
N TRP A 39 -11.24 8.02 -8.40
CA TRP A 39 -12.09 7.81 -7.22
C TRP A 39 -12.35 6.33 -6.94
N GLY A 40 -12.09 5.93 -5.69
CA GLY A 40 -12.31 4.55 -5.23
C GLY A 40 -11.24 3.54 -5.63
N LEU A 41 -10.25 3.92 -6.46
CA LEU A 41 -9.19 3.01 -6.91
C LEU A 41 -8.43 2.40 -5.75
N TYR A 42 -7.99 3.23 -4.79
CA TYR A 42 -7.25 2.77 -3.62
C TYR A 42 -8.04 1.69 -2.87
N THR A 43 -9.27 2.00 -2.46
CA THR A 43 -10.10 1.11 -1.64
C THR A 43 -10.36 -0.21 -2.36
N ALA A 44 -10.80 -0.15 -3.62
CA ALA A 44 -11.13 -1.35 -4.38
C ALA A 44 -9.90 -2.23 -4.62
N CYS A 45 -8.79 -1.65 -5.09
CA CYS A 45 -7.57 -2.39 -5.39
C CYS A 45 -6.89 -2.94 -4.12
N ASN A 46 -6.93 -2.18 -3.02
CA ASN A 46 -6.42 -2.63 -1.73
C ASN A 46 -7.21 -3.83 -1.19
N SER A 47 -8.54 -3.78 -1.24
CA SER A 47 -9.38 -4.91 -0.83
C SER A 47 -9.11 -6.17 -1.65
N MET A 48 -8.96 -6.04 -2.97
CA MET A 48 -8.64 -7.17 -3.85
C MET A 48 -7.22 -7.73 -3.57
N ALA A 49 -6.22 -6.85 -3.45
CA ALA A 49 -4.85 -7.25 -3.15
C ALA A 49 -4.76 -8.01 -1.81
N MET A 50 -5.41 -7.48 -0.77
CA MET A 50 -5.44 -8.14 0.54
C MET A 50 -6.16 -9.48 0.51
N ALA A 51 -7.27 -9.59 -0.21
CA ALA A 51 -8.01 -10.85 -0.36
C ALA A 51 -7.16 -11.91 -1.08
N LEU A 52 -6.50 -11.53 -2.18
CA LEU A 52 -5.60 -12.42 -2.91
C LEU A 52 -4.43 -12.86 -2.05
N TYR A 53 -3.72 -11.92 -1.42
CA TYR A 53 -2.54 -12.22 -0.62
C TYR A 53 -2.88 -13.06 0.63
N SER A 54 -4.08 -12.87 1.20
CA SER A 54 -4.65 -13.73 2.25
C SER A 54 -4.84 -15.17 1.78
N GLN A 55 -5.39 -15.37 0.58
CA GLN A 55 -5.55 -16.71 0.00
C GLN A 55 -4.20 -17.38 -0.30
N LEU A 56 -3.23 -16.63 -0.82
CA LEU A 56 -1.89 -17.13 -1.14
C LEU A 56 -1.10 -17.55 0.10
N THR A 57 -1.20 -16.77 1.19
CA THR A 57 -0.41 -17.00 2.42
C THR A 57 -1.13 -17.85 3.46
N GLY A 58 -2.42 -18.14 3.27
CA GLY A 58 -3.27 -18.80 4.26
C GLY A 58 -3.53 -17.96 5.53
N ARG A 59 -3.18 -16.66 5.52
CA ARG A 59 -3.34 -15.75 6.66
C ARG A 59 -4.69 -15.03 6.59
N GLN A 60 -5.18 -14.55 7.73
CA GLN A 60 -6.42 -13.75 7.76
C GLN A 60 -6.26 -12.42 7.01
N ALA A 61 -7.33 -11.97 6.35
CA ALA A 61 -7.37 -10.74 5.55
C ALA A 61 -7.35 -9.42 6.36
N LYS A 62 -6.56 -9.34 7.44
CA LYS A 62 -6.28 -8.10 8.18
C LYS A 62 -4.86 -7.66 7.88
N VAL A 63 -4.66 -6.40 7.45
CA VAL A 63 -3.35 -5.93 6.94
C VAL A 63 -2.24 -6.06 7.98
N THR A 64 -2.54 -5.88 9.26
CA THR A 64 -1.60 -6.03 10.38
C THR A 64 -1.20 -7.48 10.65
N GLN A 65 -1.99 -8.44 10.20
CA GLN A 65 -1.72 -9.88 10.29
C GLN A 65 -1.15 -10.46 8.99
N LEU A 66 -1.46 -9.82 7.86
CA LEU A 66 -0.91 -10.13 6.55
C LEU A 66 0.54 -9.69 6.42
N VAL A 67 0.84 -8.49 6.92
CA VAL A 67 2.10 -7.80 6.68
C VAL A 67 2.84 -7.57 7.99
N THR A 68 3.76 -8.50 8.31
CA THR A 68 4.61 -8.44 9.50
C THR A 68 6.05 -8.04 9.19
N THR A 69 6.46 -8.06 7.92
CA THR A 69 7.78 -7.63 7.46
C THR A 69 7.67 -6.69 6.25
N ILE A 70 8.74 -5.94 5.97
CA ILE A 70 8.78 -5.02 4.82
C ILE A 70 8.69 -5.80 3.50
N GLU A 71 9.30 -6.98 3.42
CA GLU A 71 9.25 -7.84 2.23
C GLU A 71 7.82 -8.24 1.90
N GLN A 72 7.03 -8.64 2.91
CA GLN A 72 5.61 -8.95 2.73
C GLN A 72 4.81 -7.70 2.32
N ALA A 73 5.24 -6.51 2.77
CA ALA A 73 4.64 -5.25 2.38
C ALA A 73 4.88 -4.96 0.89
N GLU A 74 6.08 -5.28 0.40
CA GLU A 74 6.43 -5.17 -1.01
C GLU A 74 5.68 -6.18 -1.88
N GLU A 75 5.61 -7.44 -1.47
CA GLU A 75 4.84 -8.47 -2.18
C GLU A 75 3.35 -8.10 -2.32
N LEU A 76 2.73 -7.67 -1.22
CA LEU A 76 1.34 -7.20 -1.25
C LEU A 76 1.18 -5.96 -2.15
N PHE A 77 2.17 -5.06 -2.14
CA PHE A 77 2.18 -3.89 -3.03
C PHE A 77 2.27 -4.27 -4.50
N GLU A 78 3.03 -5.29 -4.87
CA GLU A 78 3.07 -5.78 -6.25
C GLU A 78 1.68 -6.25 -6.71
N HIS A 79 0.92 -6.92 -5.85
CA HIS A 79 -0.45 -7.32 -6.16
C HIS A 79 -1.37 -6.11 -6.33
N PHE A 80 -1.25 -5.12 -5.43
CA PHE A 80 -1.98 -3.85 -5.54
C PHE A 80 -1.73 -3.16 -6.89
N LYS A 81 -0.47 -3.07 -7.34
CA LYS A 81 -0.12 -2.43 -8.62
C LYS A 81 -0.80 -3.11 -9.80
N VAL A 82 -0.87 -4.44 -9.82
CA VAL A 82 -1.54 -5.16 -10.91
C VAL A 82 -3.01 -4.74 -11.00
N PHE A 83 -3.74 -4.76 -9.89
CA PHE A 83 -5.14 -4.35 -9.85
C PHE A 83 -5.32 -2.87 -10.21
N ALA A 84 -4.48 -1.99 -9.66
CA ALA A 84 -4.52 -0.56 -9.93
C ALA A 84 -4.30 -0.23 -11.42
N ASN A 85 -3.34 -0.92 -12.07
CA ASN A 85 -3.07 -0.74 -13.48
C ASN A 85 -4.23 -1.20 -14.37
N VAL A 86 -4.81 -2.37 -14.08
CA VAL A 86 -5.97 -2.87 -14.84
C VAL A 86 -7.17 -1.94 -14.67
N TRP A 87 -7.45 -1.49 -13.45
CA TRP A 87 -8.51 -0.52 -13.18
C TRP A 87 -8.30 0.76 -13.99
N THR A 88 -7.11 1.35 -13.87
CA THR A 88 -6.77 2.61 -14.55
C THR A 88 -6.90 2.47 -16.06
N TYR A 89 -6.41 1.37 -16.64
CA TYR A 89 -6.53 1.09 -18.06
C TYR A 89 -7.98 1.11 -18.54
N ARG A 90 -8.90 0.49 -17.77
CA ARG A 90 -10.35 0.41 -18.08
C ARG A 90 -11.12 1.72 -17.95
N ILE A 91 -10.59 2.69 -17.21
CA ILE A 91 -11.23 4.00 -17.00
C ILE A 91 -10.71 5.04 -18.00
N VAL A 92 -9.46 4.89 -18.44
CA VAL A 92 -8.78 5.84 -19.32
C VAL A 92 -8.96 5.50 -20.79
N ASN A 93 -9.15 4.22 -21.14
CA ASN A 93 -9.42 3.74 -22.51
C ASN A 93 -10.83 3.15 -22.60
#